data_AF-A0A3N2RB08-F1
#
_entry.id   AF-A0A3N2RB08-F1
#
_cell.length_a   1.000
_cell.length_b   1.000
_cell.length_c   1.000
_cell.angle_alpha   90.00
_cell.angle_beta   90.00
_cell.angle_gamma   90.00
#
_symmetry.space_group_name_H-M   'P 1'
#
loop_
_entity.id
_entity.type
_entity.pdbx_description
1 polymer ?
#
loop_
_entity_poly.entity_id
_entity_poly.type
_entity_poly.pdbx_seq_one_letter_code
_entity_poly.pdbx_strand_id
1 'polypeptide(L)'
;MRHPASWLLLSLALLSGAALAQTKTVVPLGGNAFITRPAPAREELVDDTGLHNWSSNQAVASVYFYVKQPGQLDLGLVGALNGATRSTVEVSVEGQRRLALLSSGATAFPVGRFHVSRPGYVKVDLRGVRSDGDYYGDISGLEVGGSAASAGLVFADDPANFYWSRRGPSGHLGFSVPADTEYFYSEVTVPKGHDHIGSYFMANGFNGGYSGIQVNSASERRVLFSVWDSPTGKTTLLKKGADVIAQDFGGEGTGGQSFLRYDWKPGQTYRFITRAHPDGHGSTLYSAWFGLPCANGRRDCPWKFIATWKYDGASTYQKGVYSFIECFNPDLGYLDRRAWYGNQWAVSNTGAWTEMTSARFTVDATASNRQRLDITAGAVAPAFYLRNTGFFSRAETPGTSIVRQRSHKRPNVNLAALPEPSP
;
A
#
# COMPACT_ATOMS: atom_id res chain seq x y z
N MET A 1 5.40 90.60 -12.57
CA MET A 1 5.85 89.48 -11.72
C MET A 1 5.62 88.20 -12.49
N ARG A 2 6.69 87.56 -13.00
CA ARG A 2 6.64 86.34 -13.82
C ARG A 2 7.07 85.16 -12.94
N HIS A 3 6.20 84.16 -12.80
CA HIS A 3 6.52 82.88 -12.14
C HIS A 3 7.22 81.94 -13.13
N PRO A 4 8.22 81.13 -12.71
CA PRO A 4 8.83 80.12 -13.56
C PRO A 4 8.04 78.80 -13.48
N ALA A 5 7.91 78.12 -14.61
CA ALA A 5 7.35 76.78 -14.72
C ALA A 5 8.46 75.73 -14.49
N SER A 6 8.29 74.90 -13.46
CA SER A 6 9.13 73.72 -13.24
C SER A 6 8.62 72.55 -14.09
N TRP A 7 9.48 72.03 -14.96
CA TRP A 7 9.26 70.80 -15.72
C TRP A 7 9.69 69.60 -14.87
N LEU A 8 8.75 68.68 -14.60
CA LEU A 8 9.03 67.41 -13.94
C LEU A 8 9.26 66.34 -15.02
N LEU A 9 10.50 65.89 -15.17
CA LEU A 9 10.86 64.74 -16.01
C LEU A 9 10.55 63.45 -15.24
N LEU A 10 9.55 62.70 -15.69
CA LEU A 10 9.22 61.37 -15.18
C LEU A 10 10.09 60.33 -15.91
N SER A 11 11.08 59.77 -15.20
CA SER A 11 11.89 58.65 -15.68
C SER A 11 11.14 57.33 -15.50
N LEU A 12 10.73 56.71 -16.60
CA LEU A 12 10.17 55.36 -16.62
C LEU A 12 11.32 54.34 -16.46
N ALA A 13 11.49 53.80 -15.26
CA ALA A 13 12.39 52.67 -15.03
C ALA A 13 11.69 51.36 -15.44
N LEU A 14 12.07 50.82 -16.61
CA LEU A 14 11.73 49.46 -17.03
C LEU A 14 12.49 48.46 -16.15
N LEU A 15 11.82 47.96 -15.11
CA LEU A 15 12.26 46.79 -14.36
C LEU A 15 12.05 45.54 -15.21
N SER A 16 13.04 45.19 -16.04
CA SER A 16 13.16 43.86 -16.63
C SER A 16 13.42 42.85 -15.52
N GLY A 17 12.36 42.21 -15.01
CA GLY A 17 12.50 41.07 -14.11
C GLY A 17 13.23 39.95 -14.84
N ALA A 18 14.48 39.68 -14.46
CA ALA A 18 15.16 38.47 -14.87
C ALA A 18 14.34 37.28 -14.31
N ALA A 19 13.67 36.55 -15.21
CA ALA A 19 13.06 35.28 -14.86
C ALA A 19 14.20 34.33 -14.48
N LEU A 20 14.43 34.15 -13.18
CA LEU A 20 15.29 33.09 -12.68
C LEU A 20 14.78 31.77 -13.29
N ALA A 21 15.63 31.09 -14.03
CA ALA A 21 15.33 29.77 -14.57
C ALA A 21 15.00 28.86 -13.39
N GLN A 22 13.71 28.53 -13.23
CA GLN A 22 13.28 27.68 -12.14
C GLN A 22 13.91 26.30 -12.34
N THR A 23 14.68 25.83 -11.36
CA THR A 23 15.25 24.48 -11.37
C THR A 23 14.12 23.47 -11.43
N LYS A 24 14.16 22.59 -12.44
CA LYS A 24 13.21 21.48 -12.57
C LYS A 24 13.70 20.28 -11.77
N THR A 25 12.79 19.63 -11.07
CA THR A 25 13.05 18.36 -10.39
C THR A 25 12.74 17.21 -11.33
N VAL A 26 13.61 16.21 -11.42
CA VAL A 26 13.35 15.00 -12.20
C VAL A 26 12.73 13.94 -11.29
N VAL A 27 11.50 13.54 -11.59
CA VAL A 27 10.83 12.40 -10.96
C VAL A 27 11.19 11.14 -11.78
N PRO A 28 11.96 10.19 -11.23
CA PRO A 28 12.39 9.00 -11.96
C PRO A 28 11.19 8.06 -12.18
N LEU A 29 11.00 7.60 -13.42
CA LEU A 29 9.87 6.71 -13.73
C LEU A 29 10.04 5.35 -13.05
N GLY A 30 11.26 4.89 -12.81
CA GLY A 30 11.49 3.57 -12.22
C GLY A 30 10.91 3.37 -10.82
N GLY A 31 10.79 4.44 -10.03
CA GLY A 31 10.11 4.39 -8.72
C GLY A 31 8.65 4.83 -8.74
N ASN A 32 8.22 5.52 -9.80
CA ASN A 32 7.01 6.36 -9.76
C ASN A 32 6.02 6.10 -10.91
N ALA A 33 6.36 5.23 -11.86
CA ALA A 33 5.52 4.88 -13.00
C ALA A 33 4.88 3.50 -12.88
N PHE A 34 3.71 3.34 -13.50
CA PHE A 34 2.97 2.08 -13.57
C PHE A 34 2.27 1.97 -14.92
N ILE A 35 2.19 0.76 -15.48
CA ILE A 35 1.31 0.50 -16.62
C ILE A 35 -0.13 0.37 -16.11
N THR A 36 -0.89 1.45 -16.22
CA THR A 36 -2.26 1.52 -15.67
C THR A 36 -3.33 1.08 -16.67
N ARG A 37 -2.98 1.05 -17.95
CA ARG A 37 -3.73 0.35 -18.98
C ARG A 37 -2.72 -0.36 -19.88
N PRO A 38 -2.52 -1.67 -19.76
CA PRO A 38 -1.62 -2.39 -20.65
C PRO A 38 -2.24 -2.53 -22.04
N ALA A 39 -1.40 -2.67 -23.06
CA ALA A 39 -1.89 -3.09 -24.38
C ALA A 39 -2.37 -4.55 -24.35
N PRO A 40 -3.10 -5.01 -25.39
CA PRO A 40 -3.49 -6.41 -25.50
C PRO A 40 -2.30 -7.39 -25.41
N ALA A 41 -1.14 -7.03 -25.97
CA ALA A 41 0.08 -7.84 -25.95
C ALA A 41 0.80 -7.83 -24.58
N ARG A 42 0.60 -6.79 -23.76
CA ARG A 42 1.20 -6.62 -22.42
C ARG A 42 2.73 -6.66 -22.40
N GLU A 43 3.37 -6.04 -23.38
CA GLU A 43 4.83 -6.01 -23.52
C GLU A 43 5.48 -4.82 -22.82
N GLU A 44 4.69 -3.79 -22.46
CA GLU A 44 5.21 -2.59 -21.80
C GLU A 44 5.82 -2.93 -20.44
N LEU A 45 6.98 -2.36 -20.14
CA LEU A 45 7.72 -2.61 -18.92
C LEU A 45 8.02 -1.30 -18.19
N VAL A 46 7.89 -1.33 -16.86
CA VAL A 46 8.53 -0.35 -15.99
C VAL A 46 9.51 -1.09 -15.08
N ASP A 47 10.79 -0.77 -15.20
CA ASP A 47 11.87 -1.24 -14.33
C ASP A 47 12.56 -0.05 -13.64
N ASP A 48 13.67 -0.28 -12.94
CA ASP A 48 14.37 0.76 -12.18
C ASP A 48 14.91 1.91 -13.04
N THR A 49 15.04 1.72 -14.36
CA THR A 49 15.57 2.71 -15.30
C THR A 49 14.48 3.52 -16.02
N GLY A 50 13.22 3.06 -16.00
CA GLY A 50 12.10 3.82 -16.54
C GLY A 50 11.03 2.98 -17.23
N LEU A 51 10.34 3.62 -18.18
CA LEU A 51 9.35 2.99 -19.07
C LEU A 51 10.03 2.52 -20.35
N HIS A 52 9.83 1.24 -20.67
CA HIS A 52 10.45 0.52 -21.78
C HIS A 52 9.42 -0.30 -22.56
N ASN A 53 9.85 -0.84 -23.72
CA ASN A 53 9.04 -1.70 -24.60
C ASN A 53 7.68 -1.09 -24.95
N TRP A 54 7.62 0.23 -25.04
CA TRP A 54 6.39 0.95 -25.24
C TRP A 54 6.08 1.11 -26.72
N SER A 55 5.38 0.12 -27.29
CA SER A 55 5.10 0.00 -28.73
C SER A 55 3.64 0.27 -29.10
N SER A 56 2.71 0.24 -28.12
CA SER A 56 1.27 0.38 -28.39
C SER A 56 0.67 1.72 -27.95
N ASN A 57 -0.12 2.34 -28.84
CA ASN A 57 -0.93 3.53 -28.51
C ASN A 57 -2.17 3.22 -27.65
N GLN A 58 -2.44 1.94 -27.39
CA GLN A 58 -3.50 1.50 -26.48
C GLN A 58 -3.00 1.51 -25.04
N ALA A 59 -1.70 1.34 -24.82
CA ALA A 59 -1.11 1.37 -23.50
C ALA A 59 -1.07 2.79 -22.90
N VAL A 60 -1.22 2.86 -21.59
CA VAL A 60 -1.04 4.06 -20.78
C VAL A 60 -0.14 3.74 -19.61
N ALA A 61 0.98 4.47 -19.54
CA ALA A 61 1.81 4.53 -18.36
C ALA A 61 1.42 5.78 -17.55
N SER A 62 1.33 5.66 -16.23
CA SER A 62 1.02 6.77 -15.35
C SER A 62 2.15 7.00 -14.37
N VAL A 63 2.62 8.25 -14.27
CA VAL A 63 3.64 8.70 -13.32
C VAL A 63 2.96 9.47 -12.20
N TYR A 64 3.38 9.24 -10.95
CA TYR A 64 2.79 9.85 -9.77
C TYR A 64 3.83 10.61 -8.94
N PHE A 65 3.45 11.80 -8.46
CA PHE A 65 4.22 12.58 -7.48
C PHE A 65 3.28 13.49 -6.70
N TYR A 66 3.68 13.94 -5.53
CA TYR A 66 2.85 14.79 -4.66
C TYR A 66 3.31 16.25 -4.71
N VAL A 67 2.36 17.17 -4.92
CA VAL A 67 2.55 18.62 -4.82
C VAL A 67 1.97 19.15 -3.51
N LYS A 68 2.67 20.07 -2.85
CA LYS A 68 2.24 20.63 -1.56
C LYS A 68 1.31 21.83 -1.68
N GLN A 69 1.16 22.38 -2.88
CA GLN A 69 0.32 23.55 -3.14
C GLN A 69 -0.27 23.51 -4.56
N PRO A 70 -1.44 24.15 -4.79
CA PRO A 70 -1.96 24.32 -6.13
C PRO A 70 -1.08 25.28 -6.95
N GLY A 71 -1.20 25.25 -8.28
CA GLY A 71 -0.43 26.16 -9.13
C GLY A 71 -0.24 25.67 -10.55
N GLN A 72 0.70 26.29 -11.26
CA GLN A 72 1.13 25.85 -12.58
C GLN A 72 2.21 24.77 -12.44
N LEU A 73 2.13 23.75 -13.28
CA LEU A 73 3.14 22.71 -13.47
C LEU A 73 3.73 22.86 -14.87
N ASP A 74 5.04 23.03 -14.96
CA ASP A 74 5.79 22.96 -16.21
C ASP A 74 6.39 21.56 -16.33
N LEU A 75 5.96 20.78 -17.33
CA LEU A 75 6.39 19.39 -17.51
C LEU A 75 7.32 19.19 -18.71
N GLY A 76 8.25 18.25 -18.57
CA GLY A 76 9.13 17.73 -19.63
C GLY A 76 9.34 16.22 -19.47
N LEU A 77 9.56 15.48 -20.56
CA LEU A 77 9.95 14.07 -20.50
C LEU A 77 11.48 13.94 -20.62
N VAL A 78 12.09 13.03 -19.88
CA VAL A 78 13.50 12.66 -19.98
C VAL A 78 13.59 11.25 -20.54
N GLY A 79 14.39 11.02 -21.59
CA GLY A 79 14.47 9.72 -22.24
C GLY A 79 15.19 9.72 -23.58
N ALA A 80 15.02 8.64 -24.33
CA ALA A 80 15.60 8.43 -25.66
C ALA A 80 14.64 7.65 -26.58
N LEU A 81 14.86 7.72 -27.90
CA LEU A 81 14.01 7.05 -28.90
C LEU A 81 14.52 5.71 -29.43
N ASN A 82 15.78 5.35 -29.13
CA ASN A 82 16.42 4.05 -29.39
C ASN A 82 15.86 3.28 -30.60
N GLY A 83 16.03 3.83 -31.80
CA GLY A 83 15.58 3.23 -33.08
C GLY A 83 14.64 4.12 -33.89
N ALA A 84 13.90 5.03 -33.24
CA ALA A 84 13.11 6.08 -33.91
C ALA A 84 13.89 7.40 -34.02
N THR A 85 13.59 8.22 -35.04
CA THR A 85 14.10 9.59 -35.13
C THR A 85 13.10 10.61 -34.62
N ARG A 86 11.79 10.29 -34.66
CA ARG A 86 10.69 11.13 -34.21
C ARG A 86 9.57 10.33 -33.58
N SER A 87 9.10 10.79 -32.43
CA SER A 87 7.91 10.25 -31.77
C SER A 87 7.02 11.37 -31.23
N THR A 88 5.73 11.10 -31.11
CA THR A 88 4.73 11.98 -30.53
C THR A 88 4.03 11.22 -29.42
N VAL A 89 4.01 11.82 -28.24
CA VAL A 89 3.38 11.29 -27.04
C VAL A 89 2.34 12.30 -26.55
N GLU A 90 1.15 11.82 -26.21
CA GLU A 90 0.15 12.60 -25.47
C GLU A 90 0.45 12.49 -23.97
N VAL A 91 0.56 13.64 -23.32
CA VAL A 91 0.72 13.77 -21.87
C VAL A 91 -0.53 14.43 -21.31
N SER A 92 -1.11 13.85 -20.25
CA SER A 92 -2.31 14.40 -19.63
C SER A 92 -2.27 14.46 -18.12
N VAL A 93 -2.83 15.54 -17.57
CA VAL A 93 -2.92 15.84 -16.13
C VAL A 93 -4.29 16.47 -15.88
N GLU A 94 -5.06 15.93 -14.92
CA GLU A 94 -6.40 16.45 -14.54
C GLU A 94 -7.33 16.77 -15.75
N GLY A 95 -7.27 15.96 -16.82
CA GLY A 95 -8.07 16.14 -18.04
C GLY A 95 -7.50 17.14 -19.06
N GLN A 96 -6.46 17.90 -18.71
CA GLN A 96 -5.70 18.72 -19.65
C GLN A 96 -4.73 17.84 -20.45
N ARG A 97 -4.58 18.11 -21.75
CA ARG A 97 -3.74 17.30 -22.66
C ARG A 97 -2.76 18.17 -23.43
N ARG A 98 -1.57 17.64 -23.68
CA ARG A 98 -0.53 18.24 -24.52
C ARG A 98 0.15 17.14 -25.34
N LEU A 99 0.69 17.51 -26.49
CA LEU A 99 1.55 16.64 -27.28
C LEU A 99 3.01 16.99 -27.00
N ALA A 100 3.80 16.00 -26.64
CA ALA A 100 5.24 16.07 -26.54
C ALA A 100 5.84 15.55 -27.85
N LEU A 101 6.72 16.35 -28.46
CA LEU A 101 7.45 15.97 -29.67
C LEU A 101 8.84 15.51 -29.26
N LEU A 102 9.12 14.24 -29.47
CA LEU A 102 10.41 13.62 -29.16
C LEU A 102 11.21 13.51 -30.45
N SER A 103 12.52 13.79 -30.35
CA SER A 103 13.45 13.75 -31.48
C SER A 103 14.78 13.13 -31.07
N SER A 104 15.37 12.30 -31.95
CA SER A 104 16.70 11.73 -31.72
C SER A 104 17.75 12.82 -31.49
N GLY A 105 18.67 12.58 -30.56
CA GLY A 105 19.76 13.51 -30.21
C GLY A 105 19.42 14.48 -29.06
N ALA A 106 18.14 14.59 -28.66
CA ALA A 106 17.75 15.23 -27.42
C ALA A 106 17.52 14.17 -26.32
N THR A 107 17.72 14.58 -25.07
CA THR A 107 17.47 13.74 -23.88
C THR A 107 16.37 14.29 -22.98
N ALA A 108 15.92 15.53 -23.24
CA ALA A 108 14.83 16.18 -22.54
C ALA A 108 13.86 16.82 -23.55
N PHE A 109 12.57 16.60 -23.36
CA PHE A 109 11.51 16.95 -24.29
C PHE A 109 10.43 17.76 -23.58
N PRO A 110 10.38 19.10 -23.80
CA PRO A 110 9.34 19.93 -23.20
C PRO A 110 7.94 19.46 -23.59
N VAL A 111 7.05 19.35 -22.60
CA VAL A 111 5.64 18.99 -22.80
C VAL A 111 4.78 20.25 -22.77
N GLY A 112 5.00 21.12 -21.78
CA GLY A 112 4.29 22.38 -21.61
C GLY A 112 3.65 22.53 -20.23
N ARG A 113 2.70 23.48 -20.14
CA ARG A 113 2.09 23.90 -18.87
C ARG A 113 0.75 23.23 -18.59
N PHE A 114 0.56 22.85 -17.33
CA PHE A 114 -0.63 22.29 -16.73
C PHE A 114 -1.00 23.07 -15.47
N HIS A 115 -2.26 23.00 -15.04
CA HIS A 115 -2.71 23.61 -13.80
C HIS A 115 -3.25 22.53 -12.87
N VAL A 116 -2.78 22.53 -11.62
CA VAL A 116 -3.30 21.67 -10.56
C VAL A 116 -4.05 22.52 -9.54
N SER A 117 -5.28 22.12 -9.27
CA SER A 117 -6.23 22.92 -8.48
C SER A 117 -6.06 22.77 -6.97
N ARG A 118 -5.28 21.77 -6.51
CA ARG A 118 -5.19 21.38 -5.09
C ARG A 118 -3.81 20.79 -4.77
N PRO A 119 -3.36 20.87 -3.50
CA PRO A 119 -2.31 20.00 -2.99
C PRO A 119 -2.74 18.54 -3.09
N GLY A 120 -1.79 17.64 -3.36
CA GLY A 120 -2.06 16.22 -3.45
C GLY A 120 -1.16 15.48 -4.42
N TYR A 121 -1.44 14.19 -4.58
CA TYR A 121 -0.87 13.40 -5.66
C TYR A 121 -1.39 13.88 -7.00
N VAL A 122 -0.45 14.14 -7.90
CA VAL A 122 -0.66 14.41 -9.32
C VAL A 122 -0.41 13.13 -10.08
N LYS A 123 -1.37 12.76 -10.92
CA LYS A 123 -1.24 11.67 -11.87
C LYS A 123 -0.97 12.24 -13.26
N VAL A 124 0.13 11.82 -13.89
CA VAL A 124 0.51 12.19 -15.26
C VAL A 124 0.41 10.96 -16.14
N ASP A 125 -0.55 10.94 -17.05
CA ASP A 125 -0.73 9.85 -18.02
C ASP A 125 0.08 10.12 -19.29
N LEU A 126 0.81 9.09 -19.74
CA LEU A 126 1.59 9.05 -20.97
C LEU A 126 0.95 8.07 -21.95
N ARG A 127 0.68 8.52 -23.18
CA ARG A 127 0.10 7.69 -24.24
C ARG A 127 0.82 7.92 -25.57
N GLY A 128 1.26 6.84 -26.23
CA GLY A 128 1.86 6.90 -27.55
C GLY A 128 0.84 7.38 -28.59
N VAL A 129 1.25 8.25 -29.51
CA VAL A 129 0.38 8.77 -30.59
C VAL A 129 0.90 8.34 -31.95
N ARG A 130 2.18 8.64 -32.24
CA ARG A 130 2.84 8.26 -33.49
C ARG A 130 4.34 8.12 -33.26
N SER A 131 4.97 7.15 -33.91
CA SER A 131 6.43 7.02 -34.01
C SER A 131 6.81 6.70 -35.45
N ASP A 132 8.04 7.04 -35.85
CA ASP A 132 8.65 6.58 -37.10
C ASP A 132 9.53 5.32 -36.93
N GLY A 133 9.61 4.78 -35.71
CA GLY A 133 10.15 3.46 -35.41
C GLY A 133 9.15 2.60 -34.64
N ASP A 134 9.62 1.48 -34.09
CA ASP A 134 8.78 0.45 -33.46
C ASP A 134 8.28 0.83 -32.07
N TYR A 135 8.96 1.76 -31.39
CA TYR A 135 8.66 2.20 -30.02
C TYR A 135 8.42 3.71 -29.95
N TYR A 136 7.66 4.15 -28.94
CA TYR A 136 7.43 5.57 -28.67
C TYR A 136 8.59 6.24 -27.92
N GLY A 137 9.48 5.45 -27.32
CA GLY A 137 10.69 5.88 -26.60
C GLY A 137 10.85 5.18 -25.26
N ASP A 138 12.10 5.16 -24.78
CA ASP A 138 12.47 4.79 -23.42
C ASP A 138 12.47 6.05 -22.55
N ILE A 139 11.55 6.13 -21.58
CA ILE A 139 11.35 7.34 -20.76
C ILE A 139 11.85 7.06 -19.34
N SER A 140 12.95 7.71 -18.96
CA SER A 140 13.59 7.51 -17.66
C SER A 140 13.09 8.46 -16.56
N GLY A 141 12.60 9.64 -16.93
CA GLY A 141 12.18 10.65 -15.97
C GLY A 141 11.10 11.61 -16.47
N LEU A 142 10.45 12.26 -15.52
CA LEU A 142 9.55 13.39 -15.74
C LEU A 142 10.18 14.63 -15.09
N GLU A 143 10.54 15.63 -15.90
CA GLU A 143 10.90 16.94 -15.37
C GLU A 143 9.66 17.68 -14.89
N VAL A 144 9.71 18.22 -13.67
CA VAL A 144 8.61 18.93 -13.01
C VAL A 144 9.12 20.27 -12.49
N GLY A 145 8.50 21.36 -12.94
CA GLY A 145 8.72 22.73 -12.47
C GLY A 145 7.42 23.52 -12.29
N GLY A 146 7.52 24.84 -12.20
CA GLY A 146 6.37 25.75 -12.06
C GLY A 146 5.98 26.03 -10.60
N SER A 147 4.97 26.89 -10.40
CA SER A 147 4.59 27.35 -9.07
C SER A 147 4.01 26.25 -8.15
N ALA A 148 3.41 25.20 -8.70
CA ALA A 148 2.95 24.05 -7.90
C ALA A 148 4.11 23.23 -7.32
N ALA A 149 5.29 23.27 -7.96
CA ALA A 149 6.49 22.54 -7.53
C ALA A 149 7.39 23.35 -6.58
N SER A 150 7.16 24.65 -6.41
CA SER A 150 8.10 25.53 -5.68
C SER A 150 8.20 25.28 -4.18
N ALA A 151 7.21 24.60 -3.57
CA ALA A 151 7.26 24.12 -2.19
C ALA A 151 7.94 22.74 -2.04
N GLY A 152 8.54 22.23 -3.12
CA GLY A 152 9.11 20.89 -3.22
C GLY A 152 8.05 19.81 -3.44
N LEU A 153 8.51 18.70 -4.02
CA LEU A 153 7.69 17.53 -4.34
C LEU A 153 7.90 16.41 -3.31
N VAL A 154 7.02 15.41 -3.30
CA VAL A 154 7.25 14.13 -2.63
C VAL A 154 7.00 13.01 -3.63
N PHE A 155 7.98 12.15 -3.82
CA PHE A 155 7.98 11.03 -4.76
C PHE A 155 9.02 10.00 -4.30
N ALA A 156 9.06 8.83 -4.92
CA ALA A 156 10.10 7.86 -4.66
C ALA A 156 11.41 8.32 -5.30
N ASP A 157 12.35 8.79 -4.48
CA ASP A 157 13.61 9.40 -4.88
C ASP A 157 14.84 8.57 -4.52
N ASP A 158 14.65 7.37 -3.95
CA ASP A 158 15.70 6.41 -3.62
C ASP A 158 15.68 5.20 -4.58
N PRO A 159 16.57 5.15 -5.60
CA PRO A 159 16.62 4.06 -6.56
C PRO A 159 16.86 2.69 -5.94
N ALA A 160 17.58 2.60 -4.81
CA ALA A 160 17.83 1.32 -4.14
C ALA A 160 16.54 0.73 -3.53
N ASN A 161 15.48 1.53 -3.42
CA ASN A 161 14.23 1.17 -2.78
C ASN A 161 13.01 1.34 -3.70
N PHE A 162 13.19 1.41 -5.03
CA PHE A 162 12.07 1.51 -5.98
C PHE A 162 11.12 0.32 -5.91
N TYR A 163 11.63 -0.90 -5.73
CA TYR A 163 10.79 -2.08 -5.49
C TYR A 163 9.79 -1.87 -4.35
N TRP A 164 10.26 -1.41 -3.18
CA TRP A 164 9.43 -1.14 -2.00
C TRP A 164 8.51 0.07 -2.19
N SER A 165 9.02 1.12 -2.82
CA SER A 165 8.24 2.33 -3.11
C SER A 165 7.10 2.07 -4.09
N ARG A 166 7.31 1.16 -5.05
CA ARG A 166 6.28 0.72 -5.99
C ARG A 166 5.28 -0.23 -5.37
N ARG A 167 5.68 -1.15 -4.48
CA ARG A 167 4.73 -1.87 -3.60
C ARG A 167 3.84 -0.87 -2.85
N GLY A 168 4.45 0.20 -2.35
CA GLY A 168 3.79 1.25 -1.60
C GLY A 168 3.74 0.92 -0.10
N PRO A 169 3.27 1.88 0.71
CA PRO A 169 3.40 1.82 2.14
C PRO A 169 2.40 0.84 2.77
N SER A 170 2.89 -0.05 3.62
CA SER A 170 2.08 -0.84 4.55
C SER A 170 1.73 -0.02 5.79
N GLY A 171 0.60 -0.34 6.40
CA GLY A 171 0.16 0.31 7.64
C GLY A 171 -0.48 -0.67 8.61
N HIS A 172 -0.40 -0.35 9.89
CA HIS A 172 -0.69 -1.27 10.98
C HIS A 172 -1.61 -0.61 12.01
N LEU A 173 -2.43 -1.44 12.65
CA LEU A 173 -3.24 -1.10 13.82
C LEU A 173 -2.72 -1.92 15.00
N GLY A 174 -2.01 -1.30 15.93
CA GLY A 174 -1.53 -1.96 17.15
C GLY A 174 -2.52 -1.88 18.30
N PHE A 175 -2.76 -3.00 18.98
CA PHE A 175 -3.71 -3.12 20.09
C PHE A 175 -2.99 -3.38 21.41
N SER A 176 -3.29 -2.56 22.42
CA SER A 176 -2.83 -2.80 23.79
C SER A 176 -3.76 -3.80 24.48
N VAL A 177 -3.42 -5.09 24.39
CA VAL A 177 -4.17 -6.17 25.05
C VAL A 177 -3.80 -6.29 26.54
N PRO A 178 -4.72 -6.76 27.40
CA PRO A 178 -4.41 -7.05 28.81
C PRO A 178 -3.30 -8.11 28.97
N ALA A 179 -2.67 -8.14 30.15
CA ALA A 179 -1.78 -9.23 30.52
C ALA A 179 -2.49 -10.59 30.43
N ASP A 180 -1.70 -11.64 30.18
CA ASP A 180 -2.19 -13.03 30.10
C ASP A 180 -3.28 -13.27 29.05
N THR A 181 -3.35 -12.43 28.01
CA THR A 181 -4.25 -12.61 26.86
C THR A 181 -3.84 -13.85 26.08
N GLU A 182 -4.60 -14.93 26.19
CA GLU A 182 -4.32 -16.19 25.50
C GLU A 182 -4.88 -16.20 24.07
N TYR A 183 -6.09 -15.65 23.87
CA TYR A 183 -6.73 -15.58 22.55
C TYR A 183 -6.92 -14.13 22.10
N PHE A 184 -6.78 -13.92 20.79
CA PHE A 184 -7.22 -12.70 20.13
C PHE A 184 -8.20 -13.03 19.02
N TYR A 185 -9.36 -12.36 19.03
CA TYR A 185 -10.40 -12.46 18.01
C TYR A 185 -10.49 -11.15 17.23
N SER A 186 -10.67 -11.23 15.92
CA SER A 186 -11.07 -10.08 15.09
C SER A 186 -11.89 -10.49 13.86
N GLU A 187 -12.42 -9.49 13.18
CA GLU A 187 -13.17 -9.64 11.94
C GLU A 187 -12.56 -8.77 10.84
N VAL A 188 -12.44 -9.31 9.62
CA VAL A 188 -11.97 -8.58 8.45
C VAL A 188 -13.03 -8.58 7.35
N THR A 189 -13.34 -7.40 6.83
CA THR A 189 -14.20 -7.22 5.66
C THR A 189 -13.45 -6.40 4.61
N VAL A 190 -13.21 -7.01 3.46
CA VAL A 190 -12.60 -6.31 2.31
C VAL A 190 -13.73 -5.83 1.39
N PRO A 191 -13.96 -4.52 1.22
CA PRO A 191 -14.98 -4.01 0.29
C PRO A 191 -14.71 -4.43 -1.15
N LYS A 192 -15.79 -4.60 -1.94
CA LYS A 192 -15.70 -4.90 -3.38
C LYS A 192 -14.89 -3.83 -4.10
N GLY A 193 -13.97 -4.26 -4.97
CA GLY A 193 -13.13 -3.37 -5.77
C GLY A 193 -11.86 -2.90 -5.05
N HIS A 194 -11.59 -3.37 -3.83
CA HIS A 194 -10.37 -3.10 -3.08
C HIS A 194 -9.52 -4.35 -2.82
N ASP A 195 -9.96 -5.51 -3.30
CA ASP A 195 -9.32 -6.82 -3.20
C ASP A 195 -8.41 -7.11 -4.39
N HIS A 196 -7.53 -6.18 -4.72
CA HIS A 196 -6.61 -6.33 -5.85
C HIS A 196 -5.60 -7.47 -5.62
N ILE A 197 -5.13 -8.09 -6.70
CA ILE A 197 -4.02 -9.06 -6.63
C ILE A 197 -2.81 -8.38 -5.96
N GLY A 198 -2.05 -9.16 -5.21
CA GLY A 198 -0.91 -8.64 -4.46
C GLY A 198 -1.29 -8.04 -3.12
N SER A 199 -2.52 -8.26 -2.62
CA SER A 199 -2.95 -7.69 -1.33
C SER A 199 -2.86 -8.70 -0.21
N TYR A 200 -2.40 -8.24 0.96
CA TYR A 200 -2.53 -8.97 2.21
C TYR A 200 -3.30 -8.13 3.24
N PHE A 201 -4.44 -8.66 3.69
CA PHE A 201 -5.26 -8.09 4.76
C PHE A 201 -5.05 -8.94 6.00
N MET A 202 -4.04 -8.57 6.79
CA MET A 202 -3.63 -9.32 7.97
C MET A 202 -4.53 -8.96 9.16
N ALA A 203 -5.21 -9.96 9.71
CA ALA A 203 -6.21 -9.80 10.76
C ALA A 203 -5.58 -9.79 12.16
N ASN A 204 -4.87 -10.86 12.51
CA ASN A 204 -4.38 -11.12 13.87
C ASN A 204 -2.88 -11.39 13.85
N GLY A 205 -2.10 -10.35 14.13
CA GLY A 205 -0.66 -10.41 14.32
C GLY A 205 -0.31 -10.45 15.80
N PHE A 206 0.88 -10.95 16.10
CA PHE A 206 1.48 -11.01 17.43
C PHE A 206 3.01 -11.00 17.29
N ASN A 207 3.71 -10.78 18.39
CA ASN A 207 5.16 -10.95 18.43
C ASN A 207 5.50 -12.40 18.10
N GLY A 208 6.07 -12.65 16.92
CA GLY A 208 6.40 -14.01 16.48
C GLY A 208 5.52 -14.55 15.37
N GLY A 209 4.46 -13.86 14.93
CA GLY A 209 3.73 -14.28 13.74
C GLY A 209 2.53 -13.44 13.35
N TYR A 210 1.74 -13.98 12.43
CA TYR A 210 0.54 -13.33 11.92
C TYR A 210 -0.45 -14.30 11.27
N SER A 211 -1.72 -13.89 11.19
CA SER A 211 -2.74 -14.57 10.40
C SER A 211 -3.68 -13.60 9.68
N GLY A 212 -4.07 -13.92 8.45
CA GLY A 212 -4.99 -13.11 7.65
C GLY A 212 -5.35 -13.72 6.30
N ILE A 213 -5.77 -12.89 5.35
CA ILE A 213 -6.21 -13.31 4.01
C ILE A 213 -5.51 -12.55 2.88
N GLN A 214 -5.14 -13.29 1.84
CA GLN A 214 -4.39 -12.80 0.68
C GLN A 214 -5.18 -12.94 -0.63
N VAL A 215 -4.86 -12.06 -1.59
CA VAL A 215 -5.21 -12.22 -3.01
C VAL A 215 -3.94 -12.52 -3.79
N ASN A 216 -3.68 -13.79 -4.04
CA ASN A 216 -2.40 -14.26 -4.59
C ASN A 216 -2.37 -14.19 -6.11
N SER A 217 -3.48 -14.52 -6.76
CA SER A 217 -3.63 -14.45 -8.22
C SER A 217 -5.10 -14.28 -8.60
N ALA A 218 -5.40 -14.27 -9.90
CA ALA A 218 -6.77 -14.29 -10.40
C ALA A 218 -7.54 -15.56 -10.01
N SER A 219 -6.84 -16.68 -9.75
CA SER A 219 -7.42 -17.99 -9.45
C SER A 219 -7.14 -18.50 -8.04
N GLU A 220 -6.31 -17.79 -7.25
CA GLU A 220 -5.91 -18.25 -5.93
C GLU A 220 -6.00 -17.14 -4.87
N ARG A 221 -6.68 -17.49 -3.78
CA ARG A 221 -6.75 -16.72 -2.54
C ARG A 221 -6.40 -17.64 -1.39
N ARG A 222 -5.70 -17.08 -0.39
CA ARG A 222 -5.21 -17.85 0.75
C ARG A 222 -5.68 -17.25 2.06
N VAL A 223 -5.95 -18.13 3.02
CA VAL A 223 -5.92 -17.81 4.45
C VAL A 223 -4.54 -18.23 4.93
N LEU A 224 -3.75 -17.28 5.42
CA LEU A 224 -2.36 -17.50 5.82
C LEU A 224 -2.23 -17.44 7.35
N PHE A 225 -1.36 -18.29 7.89
CA PHE A 225 -0.89 -18.24 9.27
C PHE A 225 0.60 -18.60 9.31
N SER A 226 1.42 -17.67 9.78
CA SER A 226 2.87 -17.82 9.82
C SER A 226 3.42 -17.53 11.21
N VAL A 227 4.48 -18.24 11.58
CA VAL A 227 5.25 -18.06 12.81
C VAL A 227 6.72 -18.00 12.43
N TRP A 228 7.43 -16.95 12.85
CA TRP A 228 8.86 -16.82 12.60
C TRP A 228 9.66 -17.86 13.40
N ASP A 229 10.87 -18.15 12.92
CA ASP A 229 11.84 -18.88 13.72
C ASP A 229 12.20 -18.09 14.99
N SER A 230 12.46 -18.85 16.05
CA SER A 230 12.95 -18.27 17.30
C SER A 230 14.45 -18.00 17.22
N PRO A 231 15.01 -17.11 18.07
CA PRO A 231 16.45 -17.00 18.23
C PRO A 231 17.12 -18.33 18.63
N THR A 232 16.37 -19.25 19.23
CA THR A 232 16.83 -20.57 19.66
C THR A 232 16.73 -21.66 18.59
N GLY A 233 16.10 -21.37 17.45
CA GLY A 233 15.98 -22.32 16.35
C GLY A 233 14.64 -22.29 15.63
N LYS A 234 14.51 -23.27 14.73
CA LYS A 234 13.41 -23.39 13.78
C LYS A 234 12.07 -23.63 14.46
N THR A 235 11.02 -22.94 14.02
CA THR A 235 9.65 -23.25 14.48
C THR A 235 9.20 -24.63 13.99
N THR A 236 8.45 -25.35 14.82
CA THR A 236 8.05 -26.74 14.54
C THR A 236 6.55 -26.85 14.34
N LEU A 237 6.10 -27.46 13.25
CA LEU A 237 4.67 -27.76 13.03
C LEU A 237 4.23 -28.90 13.96
N LEU A 238 3.20 -28.67 14.77
CA LEU A 238 2.62 -29.72 15.62
C LEU A 238 1.35 -30.32 15.03
N LYS A 239 0.46 -29.45 14.51
CA LYS A 239 -0.84 -29.85 13.98
C LYS A 239 -1.22 -28.96 12.80
N LYS A 240 -2.00 -29.49 11.86
CA LYS A 240 -2.60 -28.71 10.77
C LYS A 240 -4.01 -29.19 10.46
N GLY A 241 -4.85 -28.28 10.00
CA GLY A 241 -6.21 -28.60 9.56
C GLY A 241 -6.24 -29.42 8.27
N ALA A 242 -7.42 -29.95 7.97
CA ALA A 242 -7.70 -30.55 6.67
C ALA A 242 -7.45 -29.51 5.55
N ASP A 243 -6.84 -29.96 4.46
CA ASP A 243 -6.49 -29.15 3.27
C ASP A 243 -5.53 -27.99 3.51
N VAL A 244 -5.00 -27.84 4.73
CA VAL A 244 -3.96 -26.86 5.04
C VAL A 244 -2.62 -27.38 4.54
N ILE A 245 -1.95 -26.54 3.76
CA ILE A 245 -0.58 -26.74 3.31
C ILE A 245 0.34 -26.06 4.31
N ALA A 246 1.39 -26.76 4.76
CA ALA A 246 2.39 -26.21 5.66
C ALA A 246 3.79 -26.37 5.03
N GLN A 247 4.62 -25.35 5.17
CA GLN A 247 5.96 -25.26 4.60
C GLN A 247 6.79 -24.21 5.34
N ASP A 248 8.09 -24.17 5.09
CA ASP A 248 8.94 -23.09 5.57
C ASP A 248 8.81 -21.83 4.69
N PHE A 249 9.22 -20.68 5.22
CA PHE A 249 9.37 -19.42 4.47
C PHE A 249 10.73 -18.75 4.73
N GLY A 250 11.12 -17.85 3.81
CA GLY A 250 12.38 -17.13 3.79
C GLY A 250 12.25 -15.72 3.18
N GLY A 251 13.37 -15.01 3.02
CA GLY A 251 13.47 -13.73 2.30
C GLY A 251 13.31 -12.50 3.19
N GLU A 252 12.20 -12.39 3.93
CA GLU A 252 11.91 -11.30 4.88
C GLU A 252 11.98 -11.83 6.34
N GLY A 253 13.03 -12.62 6.61
CA GLY A 253 13.13 -13.48 7.79
C GLY A 253 12.84 -14.95 7.45
N THR A 254 12.90 -15.84 8.44
CA THR A 254 12.63 -17.28 8.27
C THR A 254 11.59 -17.76 9.27
N GLY A 255 10.91 -18.85 8.95
CA GLY A 255 9.90 -19.44 9.82
C GLY A 255 9.06 -20.52 9.15
N GLY A 256 7.99 -20.89 9.82
CA GLY A 256 6.97 -21.83 9.35
C GLY A 256 5.72 -21.08 8.94
N GLN A 257 5.17 -21.44 7.78
CA GLN A 257 3.89 -20.93 7.30
C GLN A 257 2.92 -22.06 6.99
N SER A 258 1.65 -21.77 7.22
CA SER A 258 0.54 -22.65 6.91
C SER A 258 -0.54 -21.86 6.20
N PHE A 259 -1.09 -22.40 5.12
CA PHE A 259 -2.17 -21.73 4.41
C PHE A 259 -3.24 -22.69 3.92
N LEU A 260 -4.47 -22.20 3.95
CA LEU A 260 -5.62 -22.81 3.29
C LEU A 260 -5.89 -22.05 2.01
N ARG A 261 -5.96 -22.76 0.87
CA ARG A 261 -6.54 -22.20 -0.36
C ARG A 261 -8.04 -22.07 -0.16
N TYR A 262 -8.51 -20.83 -0.06
CA TYR A 262 -9.91 -20.54 0.16
C TYR A 262 -10.29 -19.28 -0.59
N ASP A 263 -11.22 -19.44 -1.53
CA ASP A 263 -11.73 -18.39 -2.41
C ASP A 263 -12.70 -17.45 -1.67
N TRP A 264 -12.17 -16.74 -0.68
CA TRP A 264 -12.90 -15.73 0.07
C TRP A 264 -13.36 -14.60 -0.87
N LYS A 265 -14.52 -14.01 -0.57
CA LYS A 265 -15.19 -13.03 -1.44
C LYS A 265 -15.20 -11.64 -0.80
N PRO A 266 -14.92 -10.58 -1.57
CA PRO A 266 -15.06 -9.23 -1.06
C PRO A 266 -16.53 -8.91 -0.72
N GLY A 267 -16.72 -8.06 0.27
CA GLY A 267 -18.02 -7.71 0.86
C GLY A 267 -18.52 -8.70 1.92
N GLN A 268 -17.81 -9.80 2.15
CA GLN A 268 -18.10 -10.73 3.25
C GLN A 268 -17.17 -10.48 4.43
N THR A 269 -17.67 -10.73 5.64
CA THR A 269 -16.92 -10.61 6.88
C THR A 269 -16.39 -11.97 7.32
N TYR A 270 -15.07 -12.10 7.38
CA TYR A 270 -14.38 -13.30 7.85
C TYR A 270 -13.85 -13.08 9.27
N ARG A 271 -13.76 -14.15 10.04
CA ARG A 271 -13.44 -14.11 11.47
C ARG A 271 -12.13 -14.83 11.73
N PHE A 272 -11.32 -14.31 12.64
CA PHE A 272 -9.99 -14.85 12.93
C PHE A 272 -9.82 -15.00 14.42
N ILE A 273 -9.29 -16.16 14.83
CA ILE A 273 -8.81 -16.39 16.19
C ILE A 273 -7.36 -16.83 16.10
N THR A 274 -6.51 -16.19 16.90
CA THR A 274 -5.16 -16.69 17.19
C THR A 274 -5.04 -16.96 18.68
N ARG A 275 -4.30 -18.01 19.03
CA ARG A 275 -3.99 -18.40 20.41
C ARG A 275 -2.48 -18.42 20.60
N ALA A 276 -2.01 -17.89 21.72
CA ALA A 276 -0.63 -18.02 22.19
C ALA A 276 -0.67 -18.70 23.56
N HIS A 277 -0.21 -19.95 23.64
CA HIS A 277 -0.30 -20.76 24.85
C HIS A 277 1.08 -21.24 25.30
N PRO A 278 1.56 -20.86 26.48
CA PRO A 278 2.77 -21.44 27.08
C PRO A 278 2.63 -22.95 27.25
N ASP A 279 3.61 -23.73 26.81
CA ASP A 279 3.58 -25.20 26.92
C ASP A 279 4.00 -25.74 28.30
N GLY A 280 4.46 -24.87 29.20
CA GLY A 280 5.01 -25.24 30.51
C GLY A 280 6.45 -25.77 30.46
N HIS A 281 7.05 -25.84 29.27
CA HIS A 281 8.38 -26.41 29.00
C HIS A 281 9.32 -25.43 28.29
N GLY A 282 9.02 -24.12 28.36
CA GLY A 282 9.87 -23.07 27.82
C GLY A 282 9.52 -22.62 26.40
N SER A 283 8.40 -23.10 25.85
CA SER A 283 7.93 -22.77 24.50
C SER A 283 6.54 -22.15 24.53
N THR A 284 6.14 -21.58 23.39
CA THR A 284 4.78 -21.08 23.15
C THR A 284 4.19 -21.80 21.95
N LEU A 285 2.97 -22.29 22.10
CA LEU A 285 2.18 -22.88 21.03
C LEU A 285 1.30 -21.81 20.42
N TYR A 286 1.54 -21.49 19.15
CA TYR A 286 0.74 -20.56 18.39
C TYR A 286 -0.24 -21.32 17.52
N SER A 287 -1.54 -21.05 17.70
CA SER A 287 -2.61 -21.70 16.93
C SER A 287 -3.49 -20.68 16.23
N ALA A 288 -4.06 -21.03 15.07
CA ALA A 288 -4.96 -20.16 14.34
C ALA A 288 -6.20 -20.88 13.81
N TRP A 289 -7.33 -20.16 13.83
CA TRP A 289 -8.61 -20.57 13.27
C TRP A 289 -9.19 -19.50 12.37
N PHE A 290 -9.83 -19.94 11.29
CA PHE A 290 -10.50 -19.12 10.31
C PHE A 290 -12.00 -19.42 10.30
N GLY A 291 -12.80 -18.42 10.62
CA GLY A 291 -14.25 -18.52 10.68
C GLY A 291 -14.90 -18.01 9.40
N LEU A 292 -15.76 -18.84 8.81
CA LEU A 292 -16.51 -18.47 7.62
C LEU A 292 -17.57 -17.41 7.95
N PRO A 293 -18.04 -16.62 6.96
CA PRO A 293 -19.11 -15.66 7.15
C PRO A 293 -20.39 -16.37 7.61
N CYS A 294 -21.15 -15.69 8.46
CA CYS A 294 -22.43 -16.20 8.91
C CYS A 294 -23.49 -16.01 7.82
N ALA A 295 -24.00 -17.10 7.26
CA ALA A 295 -25.14 -17.03 6.34
C ALA A 295 -26.41 -16.57 7.09
N ASN A 296 -27.13 -15.59 6.54
CA ASN A 296 -28.54 -15.28 6.82
C ASN A 296 -28.97 -15.44 8.29
N GLY A 297 -28.37 -14.67 9.20
CA GLY A 297 -28.81 -14.60 10.61
C GLY A 297 -28.47 -15.83 11.47
N ARG A 298 -27.72 -16.81 10.95
CA ARG A 298 -27.20 -17.93 11.76
C ARG A 298 -26.13 -17.43 12.73
N ARG A 299 -26.10 -18.03 13.92
CA ARG A 299 -25.11 -17.73 14.97
C ARG A 299 -23.99 -18.77 15.07
N ASP A 300 -24.19 -19.96 14.48
CA ASP A 300 -23.22 -21.06 14.46
C ASP A 300 -22.61 -21.20 13.07
N CYS A 301 -21.52 -20.47 12.87
CA CYS A 301 -20.86 -20.33 11.58
C CYS A 301 -19.52 -21.06 11.65
N PRO A 302 -19.22 -21.96 10.71
CA PRO A 302 -18.16 -22.94 10.86
C PRO A 302 -16.79 -22.29 10.99
N TRP A 303 -15.96 -22.90 11.84
CA TRP A 303 -14.55 -22.59 11.97
C TRP A 303 -13.73 -23.66 11.25
N LYS A 304 -12.59 -23.24 10.71
CA LYS A 304 -11.57 -24.13 10.15
C LYS A 304 -10.30 -23.93 10.96
N PHE A 305 -9.74 -25.01 11.48
CA PHE A 305 -8.40 -24.99 12.07
C PHE A 305 -7.36 -24.80 10.98
N ILE A 306 -6.38 -23.93 11.20
CA ILE A 306 -5.28 -23.72 10.26
C ILE A 306 -4.10 -24.58 10.70
N ALA A 307 -3.41 -24.20 11.78
CA ALA A 307 -2.31 -24.97 12.32
C ALA A 307 -2.00 -24.61 13.77
N THR A 308 -1.17 -25.45 14.40
CA THR A 308 -0.42 -25.11 15.61
C THR A 308 1.07 -25.23 15.30
N TRP A 309 1.81 -24.15 15.54
CA TRP A 309 3.27 -24.10 15.48
C TRP A 309 3.84 -23.95 16.89
N LYS A 310 4.94 -24.64 17.16
CA LYS A 310 5.74 -24.52 18.38
C LYS A 310 6.86 -23.51 18.17
N TYR A 311 6.90 -22.50 19.03
CA TYR A 311 7.95 -21.50 19.10
C TYR A 311 8.77 -21.72 20.37
N ASP A 312 9.99 -22.24 20.22
CA ASP A 312 10.91 -22.48 21.32
C ASP A 312 11.54 -21.18 21.83
N GLY A 313 12.03 -21.19 23.08
CA GLY A 313 12.81 -20.07 23.65
C GLY A 313 11.98 -18.91 24.20
N ALA A 314 10.64 -18.98 24.15
CA ALA A 314 9.75 -18.05 24.82
C ALA A 314 8.53 -18.76 25.38
N SER A 315 8.21 -18.50 26.66
CA SER A 315 6.98 -18.92 27.33
C SER A 315 6.11 -17.69 27.55
N THR A 316 5.12 -17.47 26.69
CA THR A 316 4.33 -16.22 26.69
C THR A 316 2.89 -16.43 26.21
N TYR A 317 2.05 -15.49 26.61
CA TYR A 317 0.74 -15.21 26.01
C TYR A 317 0.88 -14.15 24.89
N GLN A 318 -0.25 -13.72 24.31
CA GLN A 318 -0.28 -12.74 23.22
C GLN A 318 0.44 -11.44 23.60
N LYS A 319 1.35 -10.99 22.74
CA LYS A 319 2.07 -9.71 22.87
C LYS A 319 2.17 -9.05 21.50
N GLY A 320 2.27 -7.71 21.51
CA GLY A 320 2.38 -6.91 20.29
C GLY A 320 1.29 -7.23 19.28
N VAL A 321 0.04 -7.26 19.73
CA VAL A 321 -1.10 -7.65 18.89
C VAL A 321 -1.40 -6.56 17.87
N TYR A 322 -1.60 -6.94 16.61
CA TYR A 322 -1.81 -5.96 15.53
C TYR A 322 -2.63 -6.51 14.35
N SER A 323 -3.08 -5.61 13.48
CA SER A 323 -3.56 -5.90 12.13
C SER A 323 -2.75 -5.08 11.13
N PHE A 324 -2.67 -5.50 9.86
CA PHE A 324 -2.04 -4.67 8.81
C PHE A 324 -2.69 -4.83 7.43
N ILE A 325 -2.38 -3.87 6.56
CA ILE A 325 -2.66 -3.92 5.13
C ILE A 325 -1.35 -3.78 4.37
N GLU A 326 -1.17 -4.58 3.32
CA GLU A 326 0.05 -4.62 2.53
C GLU A 326 -0.25 -4.85 1.05
N CYS A 327 0.59 -4.27 0.20
CA CYS A 327 0.78 -4.65 -1.18
C CYS A 327 2.12 -5.37 -1.36
N PHE A 328 2.10 -6.60 -1.87
CA PHE A 328 3.29 -7.40 -2.20
C PHE A 328 3.55 -7.49 -3.71
N ASN A 329 2.85 -6.70 -4.54
CA ASN A 329 3.08 -6.64 -5.98
C ASN A 329 3.42 -5.19 -6.42
N PRO A 330 4.68 -4.91 -6.81
CA PRO A 330 5.10 -3.55 -7.18
C PRO A 330 4.39 -3.02 -8.43
N ASP A 331 3.92 -3.86 -9.35
CA ASP A 331 3.21 -3.40 -10.55
C ASP A 331 1.79 -2.93 -10.25
N LEU A 332 1.25 -3.26 -9.08
CA LEU A 332 -0.13 -2.99 -8.68
C LEU A 332 -0.24 -1.98 -7.52
N GLY A 333 0.84 -1.28 -7.17
CA GLY A 333 0.84 -0.25 -6.13
C GLY A 333 0.09 1.05 -6.49
N TYR A 334 -0.38 1.19 -7.73
CA TYR A 334 -1.27 2.27 -8.16
C TYR A 334 -2.75 2.00 -7.89
N LEU A 335 -3.09 0.81 -7.39
CA LEU A 335 -4.48 0.42 -7.09
C LEU A 335 -4.80 0.66 -5.61
N ASP A 336 -5.99 1.16 -5.32
CA ASP A 336 -6.42 1.52 -3.95
C ASP A 336 -6.92 0.29 -3.18
N ARG A 337 -6.26 -0.05 -2.07
CA ARG A 337 -6.63 -1.19 -1.22
C ARG A 337 -7.22 -0.71 0.07
N ARG A 338 -8.20 -1.45 0.59
CA ARG A 338 -8.91 -1.08 1.82
C ARG A 338 -9.45 -2.32 2.51
N ALA A 339 -9.46 -2.31 3.84
CA ALA A 339 -10.18 -3.29 4.64
C ALA A 339 -10.72 -2.67 5.93
N TRP A 340 -11.85 -3.21 6.37
CA TRP A 340 -12.44 -2.94 7.67
C TRP A 340 -12.00 -4.01 8.66
N TYR A 341 -11.51 -3.58 9.82
CA TYR A 341 -11.07 -4.43 10.91
C TYR A 341 -12.01 -4.22 12.09
N GLY A 342 -12.90 -5.18 12.31
CA GLY A 342 -13.99 -5.08 13.28
C GLY A 342 -13.83 -5.99 14.49
N ASN A 343 -14.60 -5.66 15.53
CA ASN A 343 -14.93 -6.54 16.64
C ASN A 343 -13.72 -7.21 17.30
N GLN A 344 -12.68 -6.43 17.64
CA GLN A 344 -11.48 -6.97 18.29
C GLN A 344 -11.75 -7.33 19.74
N TRP A 345 -11.39 -8.55 20.15
CA TRP A 345 -11.49 -9.01 21.53
C TRP A 345 -10.22 -9.76 21.97
N ALA A 346 -9.71 -9.41 23.14
CA ALA A 346 -8.71 -10.17 23.87
C ALA A 346 -9.39 -11.08 24.89
N VAL A 347 -8.91 -12.32 25.03
CA VAL A 347 -9.41 -13.28 26.03
C VAL A 347 -8.26 -13.74 26.90
N SER A 348 -8.37 -13.56 28.21
CA SER A 348 -7.35 -14.02 29.16
C SER A 348 -7.28 -15.55 29.22
N ASN A 349 -6.20 -16.06 29.79
CA ASN A 349 -6.03 -17.47 30.17
C ASN A 349 -7.09 -17.99 31.17
N THR A 350 -7.80 -17.10 31.86
CA THR A 350 -8.96 -17.42 32.71
C THR A 350 -10.30 -17.32 32.00
N GLY A 351 -10.31 -16.95 30.71
CA GLY A 351 -11.52 -16.83 29.89
C GLY A 351 -12.22 -15.48 29.96
N ALA A 352 -11.61 -14.45 30.55
CA ALA A 352 -12.18 -13.10 30.63
C ALA A 352 -12.05 -12.36 29.28
N TRP A 353 -13.17 -11.87 28.75
CA TRP A 353 -13.24 -11.17 27.47
C TRP A 353 -13.12 -9.66 27.63
N THR A 354 -12.20 -9.04 26.88
CA THR A 354 -12.01 -7.58 26.85
C THR A 354 -12.14 -7.06 25.40
N GLU A 355 -13.01 -6.10 25.16
CA GLU A 355 -13.18 -5.48 23.84
C GLU A 355 -12.07 -4.44 23.59
N MET A 356 -11.37 -4.52 22.45
CA MET A 356 -10.39 -3.51 22.05
C MET A 356 -11.09 -2.40 21.27
N THR A 357 -11.10 -1.18 21.81
CA THR A 357 -11.76 -0.01 21.22
C THR A 357 -10.80 1.09 20.77
N SER A 358 -9.50 0.89 20.99
CA SER A 358 -8.44 1.80 20.57
C SER A 358 -7.36 1.01 19.83
N ALA A 359 -6.78 1.62 18.80
CA ALA A 359 -5.68 1.07 18.03
C ALA A 359 -4.67 2.16 17.67
N ARG A 360 -3.38 1.91 17.86
CA ARG A 360 -2.33 2.83 17.44
C ARG A 360 -1.99 2.59 15.97
N PHE A 361 -2.13 3.63 15.14
CA PHE A 361 -1.77 3.58 13.74
C PHE A 361 -0.26 3.73 13.58
N THR A 362 0.40 2.82 12.86
CA THR A 362 1.81 2.93 12.49
C THR A 362 1.99 2.58 11.01
N VAL A 363 3.13 2.95 10.45
CA VAL A 363 3.47 2.74 9.04
C VAL A 363 4.87 2.16 8.91
N ASP A 364 5.16 1.59 7.73
CA ASP A 364 6.47 1.05 7.42
C ASP A 364 7.53 2.14 7.08
N ALA A 365 8.72 1.67 6.65
CA ALA A 365 9.81 2.54 6.24
C ALA A 365 9.50 3.33 4.95
N THR A 366 8.71 2.78 4.02
CA THR A 366 8.34 3.46 2.77
C THR A 366 7.57 4.74 3.05
N ALA A 367 6.61 4.71 3.97
CA ALA A 367 5.91 5.92 4.41
C ALA A 367 6.76 6.82 5.32
N SER A 368 7.52 6.24 6.25
CA SER A 368 8.35 7.00 7.20
C SER A 368 9.45 7.80 6.50
N ASN A 369 10.04 7.23 5.46
CA ASN A 369 11.03 7.88 4.57
C ASN A 369 10.37 8.74 3.49
N ARG A 370 9.05 8.92 3.55
CA ARG A 370 8.26 9.77 2.65
C ARG A 370 8.41 9.42 1.16
N GLN A 371 8.77 8.19 0.82
CA GLN A 371 8.78 7.73 -0.57
C GLN A 371 7.34 7.67 -1.13
N ARG A 372 6.39 7.36 -0.26
CA ARG A 372 4.95 7.35 -0.54
C ARG A 372 4.16 7.88 0.66
N LEU A 373 2.99 8.46 0.42
CA LEU A 373 2.14 9.13 1.43
C LEU A 373 0.73 8.53 1.53
N ASP A 374 0.38 7.61 0.64
CA ASP A 374 -0.94 7.02 0.48
C ASP A 374 -1.14 5.79 1.36
N ILE A 375 -1.04 5.99 2.67
CA ILE A 375 -1.46 5.05 3.72
C ILE A 375 -2.25 5.81 4.79
N THR A 376 -3.38 5.28 5.23
CA THR A 376 -4.18 5.89 6.28
C THR A 376 -4.93 4.85 7.09
N ALA A 377 -5.24 5.22 8.33
CA ALA A 377 -6.18 4.53 9.19
C ALA A 377 -7.37 5.41 9.56
N GLY A 378 -8.38 4.81 10.17
CA GLY A 378 -9.49 5.54 10.80
C GLY A 378 -10.51 4.58 11.41
N ALA A 379 -11.66 5.12 11.81
CA ALA A 379 -12.77 4.33 12.36
C ALA A 379 -14.07 4.63 11.62
N VAL A 380 -14.84 3.57 11.34
CA VAL A 380 -16.22 3.63 10.86
C VAL A 380 -17.00 2.65 11.73
N ALA A 381 -17.87 3.16 12.62
CA ALA A 381 -18.51 2.33 13.63
C ALA A 381 -19.20 1.08 13.01
N PRO A 382 -18.98 -0.12 13.56
CA PRO A 382 -18.19 -0.48 14.77
C PRO A 382 -16.78 -1.02 14.45
N ALA A 383 -16.12 -0.56 13.39
CA ALA A 383 -14.83 -1.06 12.91
C ALA A 383 -13.74 0.03 12.82
N PHE A 384 -12.49 -0.40 12.84
CA PHE A 384 -11.37 0.36 12.32
C PHE A 384 -11.23 0.15 10.81
N TYR A 385 -10.40 0.95 10.17
CA TYR A 385 -9.97 0.68 8.82
C TYR A 385 -8.51 0.98 8.57
N LEU A 386 -7.97 0.28 7.58
CA LEU A 386 -6.75 0.66 6.89
C LEU A 386 -7.04 0.80 5.40
N ARG A 387 -6.39 1.76 4.77
CA ARG A 387 -6.41 1.99 3.32
C ARG A 387 -4.99 2.35 2.88
N ASN A 388 -4.46 1.65 1.90
CA ASN A 388 -3.13 1.93 1.36
C ASN A 388 -3.13 1.91 -0.17
N THR A 389 -2.03 2.41 -0.74
CA THR A 389 -1.77 2.50 -2.17
C THR A 389 -2.83 3.32 -2.93
N GLY A 390 -2.72 3.42 -4.25
CA GLY A 390 -3.73 4.13 -5.05
C GLY A 390 -3.61 5.67 -5.06
N PHE A 391 -2.53 6.22 -4.52
CA PHE A 391 -2.16 7.64 -4.64
C PHE A 391 -3.25 8.62 -4.17
N PHE A 392 -4.00 8.28 -3.12
CA PHE A 392 -4.89 9.23 -2.47
C PHE A 392 -4.11 10.27 -1.64
N SER A 393 -4.65 11.48 -1.51
CA SER A 393 -3.89 12.62 -0.94
C SER A 393 -4.21 12.98 0.51
N ARG A 394 -5.26 12.37 1.09
CA ARG A 394 -5.66 12.63 2.49
C ARG A 394 -5.38 11.40 3.33
N ALA A 395 -4.53 11.57 4.33
CA ALA A 395 -4.11 10.52 5.23
C ALA A 395 -4.09 11.02 6.68
N GLU A 396 -4.43 10.11 7.59
CA GLU A 396 -4.23 10.27 9.03
C GLU A 396 -2.74 10.29 9.38
N THR A 397 -2.37 10.95 10.46
CA THR A 397 -0.96 11.05 10.86
C THR A 397 -0.50 9.74 11.51
N PRO A 398 0.63 9.14 11.08
CA PRO A 398 1.20 7.99 11.76
C PRO A 398 1.49 8.27 13.23
N GLY A 399 1.21 7.30 14.10
CA GLY A 399 1.31 7.42 15.54
C GLY A 399 0.00 7.80 16.24
N THR A 400 -1.03 8.24 15.50
CA THR A 400 -2.36 8.55 16.05
C THR A 400 -3.00 7.31 16.69
N SER A 401 -3.59 7.49 17.87
CA SER A 401 -4.48 6.50 18.49
C SER A 401 -5.89 6.67 17.95
N ILE A 402 -6.34 5.71 17.15
CA ILE A 402 -7.68 5.67 16.58
C ILE A 402 -8.63 5.04 17.60
N VAL A 403 -9.78 5.64 17.82
CA VAL A 403 -10.82 5.11 18.73
C VAL A 403 -12.08 4.80 17.92
N ARG A 404 -12.65 3.61 18.15
CA ARG A 404 -13.95 3.20 17.59
C ARG A 404 -15.00 3.10 18.70
N GLN A 405 -16.26 3.22 18.32
CA GLN A 405 -17.37 2.92 19.21
C GLN A 405 -17.37 1.43 19.60
N ARG A 406 -17.74 1.15 20.85
CA ARG A 406 -17.95 -0.21 21.37
C ARG A 406 -19.05 -0.91 20.59
N SER A 407 -18.83 -2.17 20.22
CA SER A 407 -19.86 -3.00 19.60
C SER A 407 -20.84 -3.52 20.67
N HIS A 408 -20.38 -3.66 21.92
CA HIS A 408 -21.08 -4.32 23.03
C HIS A 408 -21.53 -5.76 22.72
N LYS A 409 -21.07 -6.34 21.61
CA LYS A 409 -21.46 -7.67 21.13
C LYS A 409 -20.22 -8.55 21.11
N ARG A 410 -20.04 -9.29 22.20
CA ARG A 410 -19.06 -10.36 22.28
C ARG A 410 -19.30 -11.37 21.14
N PRO A 411 -18.25 -11.89 20.48
CA PRO A 411 -18.40 -12.94 19.47
C PRO A 411 -19.11 -14.16 20.06
N ASN A 412 -20.09 -14.70 19.33
CA ASN A 412 -20.71 -15.97 19.68
C ASN A 412 -19.78 -17.11 19.26
N VAL A 413 -18.85 -17.47 20.14
CA VAL A 413 -17.92 -18.58 19.92
C VAL A 413 -17.65 -19.31 21.24
N ASN A 414 -17.68 -20.63 21.20
CA ASN A 414 -17.19 -21.49 22.26
C ASN A 414 -15.73 -21.85 21.95
N LEU A 415 -14.78 -21.18 22.62
CA LEU A 415 -13.35 -21.39 22.39
C LEU A 415 -12.91 -22.83 22.68
N ALA A 416 -13.53 -23.48 23.68
CA ALA A 416 -13.22 -24.86 24.04
C ALA A 416 -13.75 -25.89 23.04
N ALA A 417 -14.66 -25.49 22.15
CA ALA A 417 -15.21 -26.34 21.09
C ALA A 417 -14.73 -25.93 19.69
N LEU A 418 -13.67 -25.12 19.61
CA LEU A 418 -13.03 -24.85 18.33
C LEU A 418 -12.49 -26.16 17.73
N PRO A 419 -12.65 -26.38 16.42
CA PRO A 419 -12.17 -27.60 15.81
C PRO A 419 -10.64 -27.64 15.91
N GLU A 420 -10.11 -28.78 16.31
CA GLU A 420 -8.68 -29.07 16.32
C GLU A 420 -8.55 -30.58 16.07
N PRO A 421 -7.64 -31.02 15.19
CA PRO A 421 -7.42 -32.45 15.00
C PRO A 421 -6.91 -33.08 16.30
N SER A 422 -7.35 -34.31 16.55
CA SER A 422 -6.78 -35.15 17.59
C SER A 422 -5.26 -35.29 17.40
N PRO A 423 -4.49 -35.43 18.49
CA PRO A 423 -3.03 -35.56 18.44
C PRO A 423 -2.54 -36.64 17.49
#